data_AF-A0A679K654-F1
#
_entry.id   AF-A0A679K654-F1
#
_cell.length_a   1.000
_cell.length_b   1.000
_cell.length_c   1.000
_cell.angle_alpha   90.00
_cell.angle_beta   90.00
_cell.angle_gamma   90.00
#
_symmetry.space_group_name_H-M   'P 1'
#
loop_
_entity.id
_entity.type
_entity.pdbx_description
1 polymer ?
#
loop_
_entity_poly.entity_id
_entity_poly.type
_entity_poly.pdbx_seq_one_letter_code
_entity_poly.pdbx_strand_id
1 'polypeptide(L)'
;MHSHGVVSVTQEKTDARVWIPIHRALAQILAEVPRRSIYIATNSHGTPWTQDGFRTSWGRVLERMALPERLAFRGLRKSAVVMLLEAGCTTAEVASITGQSFEMVEHYAREVSQRRLAVVAIAKWENAERTEFVQQDRSSCTTHPGAEQQVSEKIGRGDMIRTRDPLLPKQMNWTYDLGNLVESVCTGSGTH
;
A
#
# COMPACT_ATOMS: atom_id res chain seq x y z
N MET A 1 21.37 9.34 -4.47
CA MET A 1 20.19 9.84 -3.75
C MET A 1 19.69 11.06 -4.50
N HIS A 2 18.58 10.96 -5.24
CA HIS A 2 18.19 11.96 -6.24
C HIS A 2 17.53 13.18 -5.57
N SER A 3 18.31 14.17 -5.15
CA SER A 3 17.79 15.44 -4.62
C SER A 3 17.46 16.39 -5.77
N HIS A 4 16.24 16.27 -6.31
CA HIS A 4 15.73 17.10 -7.42
C HIS A 4 15.36 18.55 -7.03
N GLY A 5 15.82 19.04 -5.87
CA GLY A 5 15.47 20.35 -5.31
C GLY A 5 14.16 20.34 -4.51
N VAL A 6 13.87 21.47 -3.85
CA VAL A 6 12.67 21.66 -3.02
C VAL A 6 12.07 23.03 -3.30
N VAL A 7 10.73 23.10 -3.31
CA VAL A 7 9.97 24.35 -3.33
C VAL A 7 9.43 24.61 -1.92
N SER A 8 9.73 25.79 -1.36
CA SER A 8 9.18 26.24 -0.08
C SER A 8 8.12 27.32 -0.33
N VAL A 9 6.92 27.14 0.21
CA VAL A 9 5.81 28.10 0.08
C VAL A 9 5.17 28.40 1.45
N THR A 10 4.64 29.60 1.61
CA THR A 10 3.77 29.97 2.72
C THR A 10 2.34 30.07 2.21
N GLN A 11 1.41 29.38 2.85
CA GLN A 11 0.00 29.40 2.45
C GLN A 11 -0.68 30.69 2.89
N GLU A 12 -1.39 31.36 1.98
CA GLU A 12 -2.06 32.64 2.27
C GLU A 12 -3.14 32.53 3.38
N LYS A 13 -3.94 31.46 3.36
CA LYS A 13 -5.08 31.32 4.29
C LYS A 13 -4.66 30.95 5.72
N THR A 14 -3.59 30.17 5.87
CA THR A 14 -3.22 29.51 7.13
C THR A 14 -1.86 29.96 7.66
N ASP A 15 -1.11 30.75 6.88
CA ASP A 15 0.29 31.12 7.12
C ASP A 15 1.24 29.91 7.30
N ALA A 16 0.79 28.71 6.94
CA ALA A 16 1.55 27.49 7.09
C ALA A 16 2.69 27.44 6.07
N ARG A 17 3.92 27.21 6.55
CA ARG A 17 5.08 26.95 5.71
C ARG A 17 5.10 25.48 5.28
N VAL A 18 5.19 25.24 3.98
CA VAL A 18 5.18 23.91 3.38
C VAL A 18 6.44 23.71 2.55
N TRP A 19 7.14 22.62 2.83
CA TRP A 19 8.30 22.17 2.06
C TRP A 19 7.87 21.05 1.10
N ILE A 20 8.00 21.29 -0.20
CA ILE A 20 7.50 20.40 -1.26
C ILE A 20 8.68 19.88 -2.09
N PRO A 21 9.14 18.64 -1.85
CA PRO A 21 10.17 18.01 -2.67
C PRO A 21 9.73 17.92 -4.14
N ILE A 22 10.65 18.24 -5.05
CA ILE A 22 10.35 18.19 -6.49
C ILE A 22 10.38 16.73 -6.95
N HIS A 23 9.27 16.25 -7.50
CA HIS A 23 9.22 14.94 -8.11
C HIS A 23 10.04 14.91 -9.42
N ARG A 24 10.68 13.77 -9.74
CA ARG A 24 11.55 13.60 -10.93
C ARG A 24 10.91 14.09 -12.24
N ALA A 25 9.61 13.84 -12.43
CA ALA A 25 8.89 14.26 -13.64
C ALA A 25 8.77 15.79 -13.74
N LEU A 26 8.55 16.47 -12.61
CA LEU A 26 8.53 17.92 -12.56
C LEU A 26 9.93 18.50 -12.81
N ALA A 27 10.97 17.88 -12.25
CA ALA A 27 12.34 18.32 -12.46
C ALA A 27 12.76 18.27 -13.95
N GLN A 28 12.36 17.22 -14.66
CA GLN A 28 12.59 17.10 -16.11
C GLN A 28 11.90 18.21 -16.89
N ILE A 29 10.62 18.45 -16.61
CA ILE A 29 9.86 19.53 -17.26
C ILE A 29 10.49 20.90 -16.97
N LEU A 30 10.88 21.15 -15.72
CA LEU A 30 11.53 22.41 -15.33
C LEU A 30 12.90 22.61 -15.99
N ALA A 31 13.61 21.54 -16.36
CA ALA A 31 14.87 21.63 -17.08
C ALA A 31 14.69 22.02 -18.56
N GLU A 32 13.56 21.64 -19.16
CA GLU A 32 13.24 21.93 -20.57
C GLU A 32 12.57 23.29 -20.77
N VAL A 33 11.80 23.76 -19.77
CA VAL A 33 11.07 25.03 -19.88
C VAL A 33 12.04 26.22 -19.82
N PRO A 34 12.03 27.11 -20.83
CA PRO A 34 12.91 28.28 -20.83
C PRO A 34 12.57 29.22 -19.66
N ARG A 35 13.61 29.69 -18.95
CA ARG A 35 13.47 30.62 -17.83
C ARG A 35 13.18 32.02 -18.36
N ARG A 36 11.90 32.41 -18.36
CA ARG A 36 11.43 33.70 -18.90
C ARG A 36 11.20 34.79 -17.84
N SER A 37 11.20 34.42 -16.56
CA SER A 37 10.87 35.32 -15.45
C SER A 37 11.46 34.80 -14.14
N ILE A 38 11.41 35.63 -13.09
CA ILE A 38 11.69 35.23 -11.71
C ILE A 38 10.58 34.33 -11.14
N TYR A 39 9.38 34.35 -11.73
CA TYR A 39 8.28 33.48 -11.35
C TYR A 39 8.38 32.12 -12.05
N ILE A 40 8.12 31.05 -11.31
CA ILE A 40 8.13 29.68 -11.84
C ILE A 40 6.99 29.46 -12.85
N ALA A 41 5.80 29.99 -12.55
CA ALA A 41 4.63 29.87 -13.41
C ALA A 41 4.23 31.23 -13.98
N THR A 42 4.39 31.40 -15.30
CA THR A 42 4.00 32.61 -16.03
C THR A 42 2.97 32.30 -17.09
N ASN A 43 2.17 33.30 -17.45
CA ASN A 43 1.28 33.22 -18.61
C ASN A 43 2.07 33.41 -19.93
N SER A 44 1.34 33.48 -21.05
CA SER A 44 1.91 33.71 -22.39
C SER A 44 2.65 35.03 -22.54
N HIS A 45 2.36 36.02 -21.69
CA HIS A 45 3.00 37.34 -21.68
C HIS A 45 4.21 37.41 -20.74
N GLY A 46 4.59 36.31 -20.08
CA GLY A 46 5.73 36.28 -19.15
C GLY A 46 5.44 36.89 -17.78
N THR A 47 4.19 37.26 -17.49
CA THR A 47 3.76 37.79 -16.20
C THR A 47 3.22 36.68 -15.29
N PRO A 48 3.25 36.84 -13.96
CA PRO A 48 2.70 35.84 -13.03
C PRO A 48 1.20 35.64 -13.29
N TRP A 49 0.73 34.42 -13.05
CA TRP A 49 -0.68 34.11 -13.17
C TRP A 49 -1.52 34.82 -12.11
N THR A 50 -2.63 35.42 -12.53
CA THR A 50 -3.74 35.71 -11.62
C THR A 50 -4.55 34.43 -11.37
N GLN A 51 -5.25 34.36 -10.24
CA GLN A 51 -6.06 33.18 -9.88
C GLN A 51 -7.13 32.89 -10.96
N ASP A 52 -7.86 33.92 -11.39
CA ASP A 52 -8.92 33.79 -12.40
C ASP A 52 -8.36 33.50 -13.79
N GLY A 53 -7.21 34.10 -14.13
CA GLY A 53 -6.53 33.86 -15.40
C GLY A 53 -6.08 32.40 -15.52
N PHE A 54 -5.50 31.86 -14.44
CA PHE A 54 -5.10 30.45 -14.39
C PHE A 54 -6.31 29.53 -14.51
N ARG A 55 -7.38 29.78 -13.73
CA ARG A 55 -8.61 28.97 -13.75
C ARG A 55 -9.22 28.93 -15.15
N THR A 56 -9.31 30.07 -15.82
CA THR A 56 -9.87 30.17 -17.18
C THR A 56 -9.01 29.42 -18.19
N SER A 57 -7.69 29.63 -18.17
CA SER A 57 -6.76 28.95 -19.08
C SER A 57 -6.77 27.44 -18.87
N TRP A 58 -6.82 27.00 -17.61
CA TRP A 58 -6.88 25.58 -17.27
C TRP A 58 -8.19 24.94 -17.73
N GLY A 59 -9.33 25.61 -17.55
CA GLY A 59 -10.63 25.16 -18.05
C GLY A 59 -10.61 24.86 -19.56
N ARG A 60 -10.07 25.79 -20.37
CA ARG A 60 -9.91 25.59 -21.82
C ARG A 60 -8.99 24.41 -22.17
N VAL A 61 -7.98 24.13 -21.36
CA VAL A 61 -7.13 22.94 -21.53
C VAL A 61 -7.94 21.67 -21.26
N LEU A 62 -8.70 21.63 -20.17
CA LEU A 62 -9.55 20.48 -19.82
C LEU A 62 -10.62 20.20 -20.89
N GLU A 63 -11.25 21.24 -21.43
CA GLU A 63 -12.22 21.13 -22.53
C GLU A 63 -11.61 20.49 -23.78
N ARG A 64 -10.39 20.93 -24.16
CA ARG A 64 -9.67 20.35 -25.31
C ARG A 64 -9.25 18.91 -25.10
N MET A 65 -9.00 18.49 -23.86
CA MET A 65 -8.66 17.11 -23.54
C MET A 65 -9.87 16.17 -23.58
N ALA A 66 -11.10 16.69 -23.75
CA ALA A 66 -12.34 15.93 -23.82
C ALA A 66 -12.46 14.88 -22.70
N LEU A 67 -12.05 15.25 -21.48
CA LEU A 67 -12.06 14.33 -20.35
C LEU A 67 -13.51 13.92 -20.05
N PRO A 68 -13.75 12.64 -19.74
CA PRO A 68 -15.10 12.17 -19.44
C PRO A 68 -15.65 12.92 -18.23
N GLU A 69 -16.94 13.22 -18.23
CA GLU A 69 -17.63 14.04 -17.21
C GLU A 69 -17.44 13.51 -15.77
N ARG A 70 -17.25 12.19 -15.62
CA ARG A 70 -16.89 11.53 -14.35
C ARG A 70 -15.56 11.99 -13.76
N LEU A 71 -14.65 12.52 -14.58
CA LEU A 71 -13.37 13.10 -14.18
C LEU A 71 -13.56 14.58 -13.82
N ALA A 72 -14.57 14.86 -13.01
CA ALA A 72 -14.81 16.19 -12.47
C ALA A 72 -13.51 16.66 -11.79
N PHE A 73 -12.98 17.79 -12.25
CA PHE A 73 -11.78 18.39 -11.70
C PHE A 73 -12.00 18.77 -10.24
N ARG A 74 -11.62 17.85 -9.36
CA ARG A 74 -11.44 18.06 -7.93
C ARG A 74 -10.12 18.81 -7.81
N GLY A 75 -10.14 20.15 -7.84
CA GLY A 75 -8.98 20.97 -8.20
C GLY A 75 -7.61 20.50 -7.69
N LEU A 76 -6.54 20.79 -8.45
CA LEU A 76 -5.19 20.17 -8.38
C LEU A 76 -4.75 19.61 -7.02
N ARG A 77 -4.87 20.37 -5.93
CA ARG A 77 -4.47 19.91 -4.59
C ARG A 77 -5.30 18.72 -4.10
N LYS A 78 -6.62 18.70 -4.32
CA LYS A 78 -7.48 17.56 -3.96
C LYS A 78 -7.14 16.34 -4.82
N SER A 79 -6.91 16.50 -6.12
CA SER A 79 -6.39 15.41 -6.96
C SER A 79 -5.06 14.85 -6.45
N ALA A 80 -4.12 15.71 -6.05
CA ALA A 80 -2.83 15.26 -5.52
C ALA A 80 -2.98 14.45 -4.23
N VAL A 81 -3.87 14.86 -3.31
CA VAL A 81 -4.19 14.08 -2.10
C VAL A 81 -4.68 12.68 -2.47
N VAL A 82 -5.65 12.60 -3.37
CA VAL A 82 -6.23 11.31 -3.80
C VAL A 82 -5.15 10.42 -4.41
N MET A 83 -4.33 10.95 -5.32
CA MET A 83 -3.26 10.19 -5.95
C MET A 83 -2.21 9.68 -4.95
N LEU A 84 -1.84 10.48 -3.96
CA LEU A 84 -0.90 10.07 -2.91
C LEU A 84 -1.49 8.97 -2.01
N LEU A 85 -2.76 9.09 -1.64
CA LEU A 85 -3.46 8.07 -0.86
C LEU A 85 -3.63 6.75 -1.64
N GLU A 86 -3.93 6.83 -2.94
CA GLU A 86 -3.99 5.67 -3.83
C GLU A 86 -2.62 5.01 -4.01
N ALA A 87 -1.54 5.81 -4.02
CA ALA A 87 -0.16 5.31 -4.01
C ALA A 87 0.26 4.65 -2.69
N GLY A 88 -0.61 4.67 -1.66
CA GLY A 88 -0.36 4.04 -0.37
C GLY A 88 0.37 4.92 0.64
N CYS A 89 0.52 6.22 0.37
CA CYS A 89 1.07 7.14 1.35
C CYS A 89 0.17 7.24 2.59
N THR A 90 0.78 7.36 3.75
CA THR A 90 0.10 7.61 5.01
C THR A 90 -0.52 9.01 5.02
N THR A 91 -1.54 9.22 5.87
CA THR A 91 -2.16 10.53 6.04
C THR A 91 -1.16 11.59 6.49
N ALA A 92 -0.16 11.22 7.30
CA ALA A 92 0.92 12.10 7.74
C ALA A 92 1.85 12.52 6.59
N GLU A 93 2.25 11.59 5.72
CA GLU A 93 3.04 11.90 4.53
C GLU A 93 2.27 12.80 3.55
N VAL A 94 0.98 12.55 3.37
CA VAL A 94 0.13 13.38 2.51
C VAL A 94 -0.07 14.77 3.11
N ALA A 95 -0.27 14.87 4.43
CA ALA A 95 -0.40 16.15 5.12
C ALA A 95 0.88 16.99 5.01
N SER A 96 2.06 16.36 5.14
CA SER A 96 3.35 17.07 5.09
C SER A 96 3.63 17.71 3.72
N ILE A 97 3.30 17.02 2.62
CA ILE A 97 3.52 17.53 1.26
C ILE A 97 2.40 18.49 0.80
N THR A 98 1.15 18.25 1.20
CA THR A 98 0.02 19.09 0.75
C THR A 98 -0.27 20.29 1.65
N GLY A 99 0.24 20.28 2.88
CA GLY A 99 0.04 21.32 3.88
C GLY A 99 -1.42 21.47 4.31
N GLN A 100 -2.19 20.40 4.29
CA GLN A 100 -3.58 20.38 4.79
C GLN A 100 -3.65 19.85 6.21
N SER A 101 -4.71 20.19 6.94
CA SER A 101 -4.96 19.61 8.27
C SER A 101 -5.15 18.10 8.16
N PHE A 102 -4.76 17.39 9.22
CA PHE A 102 -4.94 15.94 9.32
C PHE A 102 -6.41 15.55 9.13
N GLU A 103 -7.34 16.29 9.74
CA GLU A 103 -8.79 16.05 9.59
C GLU A 103 -9.25 16.09 8.13
N MET A 104 -8.72 17.04 7.34
CA MET A 104 -9.08 17.17 5.92
C MET A 104 -8.52 16.01 5.10
N VAL A 105 -7.27 15.62 5.38
CA VAL A 105 -6.63 14.49 4.71
C VAL A 105 -7.32 13.18 5.08
N GLU A 106 -7.71 13.00 6.34
CA GLU A 106 -8.49 11.85 6.80
C GLU A 106 -9.86 11.78 6.13
N HIS A 107 -10.55 12.91 5.98
CA HIS A 107 -11.81 12.97 5.26
C HIS A 107 -11.66 12.38 3.83
N TYR A 108 -10.61 12.75 3.11
CA TYR A 108 -10.32 12.17 1.80
C TYR A 108 -9.84 10.72 1.87
N ALA A 109 -9.04 10.37 2.87
CA ALA A 109 -8.58 9.01 3.07
C ALA A 109 -9.75 8.04 3.28
N ARG A 110 -10.79 8.44 4.00
CA ARG A 110 -12.01 7.65 4.19
C ARG A 110 -12.69 7.34 2.85
N GLU A 111 -12.81 8.33 1.96
CA GLU A 111 -13.41 8.15 0.62
C GLU A 111 -12.57 7.20 -0.26
N VAL A 112 -11.24 7.42 -0.30
CA VAL A 112 -10.33 6.69 -1.21
C VAL A 112 -10.04 5.26 -0.72
N SER A 113 -9.84 5.08 0.58
CA SER A 113 -9.37 3.81 1.14
C SER A 113 -10.47 2.80 1.43
N GLN A 114 -11.75 3.23 1.47
CA GLN A 114 -12.87 2.38 1.87
C GLN A 114 -12.93 1.06 1.10
N ARG A 115 -12.85 1.12 -0.24
CA ARG A 115 -12.93 -0.10 -1.08
C ARG A 115 -11.75 -1.04 -0.84
N ARG A 116 -10.52 -0.50 -0.75
CA ARG A 116 -9.31 -1.28 -0.52
C ARG A 116 -9.30 -1.91 0.87
N LEU A 117 -9.65 -1.13 1.89
CA LEU A 117 -9.69 -1.57 3.27
C LEU A 117 -10.78 -2.61 3.50
N ALA A 118 -11.94 -2.50 2.83
CA ALA A 118 -13.00 -3.50 2.91
C ALA A 118 -12.50 -4.88 2.44
N VAL A 119 -11.80 -4.94 1.30
CA VAL A 119 -11.21 -6.20 0.79
C VAL A 119 -10.19 -6.77 1.77
N VAL A 120 -9.30 -5.93 2.30
CA VAL A 120 -8.28 -6.35 3.28
C VAL A 120 -8.93 -6.82 4.58
N ALA A 121 -10.01 -6.18 5.04
CA ALA A 121 -10.71 -6.54 6.26
C ALA A 121 -11.35 -7.93 6.16
N ILE A 122 -12.03 -8.24 5.04
CA ILE A 122 -12.60 -9.57 4.81
C ILE A 122 -11.50 -10.64 4.74
N ALA A 123 -10.41 -10.39 4.01
CA ALA A 123 -9.30 -11.34 3.94
C ALA A 123 -8.67 -11.60 5.32
N LYS A 124 -8.58 -10.59 6.19
CA LYS A 124 -8.12 -10.74 7.57
C LYS A 124 -9.10 -11.57 8.41
N TRP A 125 -10.39 -11.37 8.22
CA TRP A 125 -11.44 -12.11 8.91
C TRP A 125 -11.37 -13.60 8.58
N GLU A 126 -11.33 -13.96 7.29
CA GLU A 126 -11.26 -15.36 6.83
C GLU A 126 -9.99 -16.07 7.36
N ASN A 127 -8.87 -15.34 7.44
CA ASN A 127 -7.61 -15.88 7.99
C ASN A 127 -7.69 -16.12 9.51
N ALA A 128 -8.41 -15.27 10.23
CA ALA A 128 -8.63 -15.46 11.67
C ALA A 128 -9.46 -16.71 11.94
N GLU A 129 -10.58 -16.89 11.23
CA GLU A 129 -11.43 -18.09 11.33
C GLU A 129 -10.63 -19.36 11.05
N ARG A 130 -9.83 -19.36 9.96
CA ARG A 130 -8.97 -20.50 9.62
C ARG A 130 -7.96 -20.85 10.72
N THR A 131 -7.42 -19.84 11.38
CA THR A 131 -6.45 -20.05 12.48
C THR A 131 -7.15 -20.67 13.69
N GLU A 132 -8.37 -20.22 14.01
CA GLU A 132 -9.18 -20.78 15.09
C GLU A 132 -9.52 -22.25 14.84
N PHE A 133 -9.90 -22.63 13.62
CA PHE A 133 -10.12 -24.03 13.24
C PHE A 133 -8.86 -24.90 13.41
N VAL A 134 -7.69 -24.42 13.00
CA VAL A 134 -6.42 -25.15 13.16
C VAL A 134 -6.03 -25.27 14.64
N GLN A 135 -6.27 -24.24 15.45
CA GLN A 135 -5.99 -24.28 16.89
C GLN A 135 -6.90 -25.29 17.60
N GLN A 136 -8.17 -25.35 17.22
CA GLN A 136 -9.17 -26.24 17.80
C GLN A 136 -8.91 -27.71 17.43
N ASP A 137 -8.46 -27.98 16.19
CA ASP A 137 -8.08 -29.33 15.74
C ASP A 137 -6.73 -29.82 16.33
N ARG A 138 -5.85 -28.89 16.72
CA ARG A 138 -4.64 -29.22 17.50
C ARG A 138 -4.95 -29.46 18.98
N SER A 139 -5.98 -28.80 19.50
CA SER A 139 -6.45 -28.95 20.88
C SER A 139 -7.24 -30.26 21.08
N SER A 140 -7.85 -30.79 20.01
CA SER A 140 -8.55 -32.08 20.03
C SER A 140 -7.59 -33.28 20.00
N CYS A 141 -6.35 -33.08 19.52
CA CYS A 141 -5.24 -34.02 19.74
C CYS A 141 -4.73 -33.90 21.19
N THR A 142 -5.58 -34.26 22.14
CA THR A 142 -5.13 -34.53 23.51
C THR A 142 -4.43 -35.88 23.45
N THR A 143 -3.10 -35.89 23.50
CA THR A 143 -2.33 -37.12 23.68
C THR A 143 -2.86 -37.85 24.90
N HIS A 144 -3.55 -38.98 24.68
CA HIS A 144 -3.82 -39.92 25.76
C HIS A 144 -2.46 -40.42 26.29
N PRO A 145 -2.16 -40.28 27.58
CA PRO A 145 -0.99 -40.91 28.18
C PRO A 145 -1.23 -42.42 28.15
N GLY A 146 -0.75 -43.09 27.11
CA GLY A 146 -0.96 -44.52 26.89
C GLY A 146 -0.81 -45.02 25.44
N ALA A 147 -0.71 -44.13 24.45
CA ALA A 147 -0.62 -44.55 23.04
C ALA A 147 0.82 -44.71 22.50
N GLU A 148 1.85 -44.75 23.36
CA GLU A 148 3.25 -44.99 22.94
C GLU A 148 3.61 -46.47 22.76
N GLN A 149 2.69 -47.42 22.98
CA GLN A 149 3.00 -48.86 22.88
C GLN A 149 2.36 -49.60 21.71
N GLN A 150 1.67 -48.92 20.79
CA GLN A 150 1.11 -49.56 19.59
C GLN A 150 1.50 -48.87 18.28
N VAL A 151 2.71 -48.32 18.19
CA VAL A 151 3.38 -48.05 16.89
C VAL A 151 4.77 -48.69 16.91
N SER A 152 4.83 -49.98 17.21
CA SER A 152 6.04 -50.78 16.97
C SER A 152 5.75 -52.17 16.42
N GLU A 153 4.49 -52.55 16.19
CA GLU A 153 4.16 -53.92 15.81
C GLU A 153 3.09 -53.96 14.70
N LYS A 154 3.47 -53.46 13.53
CA LYS A 154 3.08 -53.95 12.19
C LYS A 154 3.54 -52.96 11.11
N ILE A 155 4.85 -52.91 10.89
CA ILE A 155 5.36 -52.65 9.54
C ILE A 155 5.75 -54.00 8.95
N GLY A 156 4.73 -54.81 8.70
CA GLY A 156 4.81 -55.87 7.70
C GLY A 156 4.73 -55.20 6.34
N ARG A 157 5.73 -55.45 5.50
CA ARG A 157 5.90 -54.87 4.16
C ARG A 157 4.59 -54.74 3.38
N GLY A 158 4.35 -53.52 2.90
CA GLY A 158 3.49 -53.24 1.76
C GLY A 158 2.03 -53.00 2.13
N ASP A 159 1.71 -51.78 2.56
CA ASP A 159 0.45 -51.16 2.13
C ASP A 159 0.53 -49.63 2.20
N MET A 160 0.09 -49.04 1.10
CA MET A 160 0.21 -47.64 0.73
C MET A 160 -0.96 -46.86 1.34
N ILE A 161 -0.71 -46.05 2.37
CA ILE A 161 -1.74 -45.14 2.91
C ILE A 161 -1.99 -44.04 1.87
N ARG A 162 -3.08 -44.16 1.11
CA ARG A 162 -3.59 -43.07 0.28
C ARG A 162 -4.34 -42.08 1.17
N THR A 163 -3.67 -41.03 1.62
CA THR A 163 -4.35 -39.82 2.06
C THR A 163 -4.92 -39.10 0.84
N ARG A 164 -6.25 -38.98 0.79
CA ARG A 164 -6.94 -38.21 -0.23
C ARG A 164 -6.99 -36.76 0.25
N ASP A 165 -5.93 -36.01 -0.02
CA ASP A 165 -5.87 -34.57 0.21
C ASP A 165 -6.71 -33.83 -0.86
N PRO A 166 -7.81 -33.12 -0.51
CA PRO A 166 -8.68 -32.51 -1.51
C PRO A 166 -8.15 -31.20 -2.10
N LEU A 167 -7.02 -30.63 -1.65
CA LEU A 167 -6.64 -29.26 -2.05
C LEU A 167 -5.17 -29.09 -2.45
N LEU A 168 -4.59 -30.04 -3.20
CA LEU A 168 -3.33 -29.78 -3.91
C LEU A 168 -3.57 -29.48 -5.40
N PRO A 169 -3.19 -28.30 -5.91
CA PRO A 169 -3.23 -28.03 -7.34
C PRO A 169 -2.25 -28.97 -8.06
N LYS A 170 -2.78 -29.70 -9.04
CA LYS A 170 -1.99 -30.53 -9.95
C LYS A 170 -1.05 -29.63 -10.76
N GLN A 171 0.23 -30.00 -10.77
CA GLN A 171 1.32 -29.48 -11.61
C GLN A 171 2.01 -28.22 -11.08
N MET A 172 3.07 -28.41 -10.28
CA MET A 172 4.38 -27.90 -10.66
C MET A 172 5.50 -28.62 -9.89
N ASN A 173 6.40 -29.22 -10.67
CA ASN A 173 7.62 -29.89 -10.25
C ASN A 173 8.63 -28.87 -9.70
N TRP A 174 9.04 -29.02 -8.45
CA TRP A 174 10.39 -28.66 -8.02
C TRP A 174 10.88 -29.74 -7.06
N THR A 175 11.84 -30.52 -7.52
CA THR A 175 12.64 -31.42 -6.70
C THR A 175 13.46 -30.61 -5.71
N TYR A 176 13.23 -30.78 -4.41
CA TYR A 176 14.19 -30.45 -3.38
C TYR A 176 14.55 -31.73 -2.63
N ASP A 177 15.86 -31.95 -2.60
CA ASP A 177 16.56 -33.05 -1.94
C ASP A 177 16.29 -33.01 -0.43
N LEU A 178 15.62 -34.04 0.09
CA LEU A 178 15.36 -34.24 1.51
C LEU A 178 16.61 -34.83 2.15
N GLY A 179 17.55 -33.97 2.50
CA GLY A 179 18.76 -34.32 3.23
C GLY A 179 19.19 -33.22 4.20
N ASN A 180 18.40 -32.98 5.25
CA ASN A 180 18.81 -32.52 6.61
C ASN A 180 17.56 -32.11 7.41
N LEU A 181 17.14 -32.92 8.40
CA LEU A 181 17.41 -32.69 9.84
C LEU A 181 16.84 -31.33 10.29
N VAL A 182 15.58 -31.25 10.73
CA VAL A 182 15.12 -31.57 12.11
C VAL A 182 16.24 -31.33 13.13
N GLU A 183 16.37 -30.09 13.58
CA GLU A 183 16.74 -29.72 14.95
C GLU A 183 16.71 -28.19 15.10
N SER A 184 15.62 -27.65 15.66
CA SER A 184 15.60 -26.36 16.40
C SER A 184 14.19 -26.08 16.90
N VAL A 185 13.71 -26.87 17.85
CA VAL A 185 12.54 -26.53 18.66
C VAL A 185 12.87 -26.89 20.12
N CYS A 186 12.89 -25.85 20.96
CA CYS A 186 12.72 -25.88 22.41
C CYS A 186 13.82 -26.52 23.28
N THR A 187 14.87 -25.77 23.59
CA THR A 187 15.51 -25.84 24.92
C THR A 187 15.15 -24.60 25.72
N GLY A 188 14.04 -24.68 26.44
CA GLY A 188 13.75 -23.86 27.61
C GLY A 188 13.70 -24.79 28.83
N SER A 189 14.74 -24.77 29.65
CA SER A 189 14.70 -25.29 31.02
C SER A 189 15.56 -24.40 31.91
N GLY A 190 14.90 -23.65 32.79
CA GLY A 190 15.54 -23.11 33.98
C GLY A 190 15.59 -24.17 35.07
N THR A 191 16.71 -24.22 35.81
CA THR A 191 16.82 -24.13 37.28
C THR A 191 18.26 -24.43 37.70
N HIS A 192 18.91 -23.44 38.31
CA HIS A 192 19.77 -23.59 39.49
C HIS A 192 19.86 -22.24 40.20
#